data_AF-A0A381X499-F1
#
_entry.id   AF-A0A381X499-F1
#
_cell.length_a   1.000
_cell.length_b   1.000
_cell.length_c   1.000
_cell.angle_alpha   90.00
_cell.angle_beta   90.00
_cell.angle_gamma   90.00
#
_symmetry.space_group_name_H-M   'P 1'
#
loop_
_entity.id
_entity.type
_entity.pdbx_description
1 polymer ?
#
loop_
_entity_poly.entity_id
_entity_poly.type
_entity_poly.pdbx_seq_one_letter_code
_entity_poly.pdbx_strand_id
1 'polypeptide(L)'
;MGNNRWLRNSFVYLMIIIGVIVIFYTLLPSSGARSEEPLTTVVSMAKNNDIREIIIDGRKLTVFPRGTSTAGTDRFTSRIGRDTDVLGLLVESGVDVGPPSGVEVVFKGSSGLSSFFGLMLNFLPLIFFGGLILFMMRQAQGSNNQTMSFGRSRAKMMSFNKPTVSFADVAGVDEAKEELQEVVEFLKFPERFLSLGARIPKGVLLVGSPGTGKTLMARAVAGEAGVPFFHISGSEFVEMFVGVGAARVRDLFDQAKRNAPCIVFVDEIDAVG
;
A
#
# COMPACT_ATOMS: atom_id res chain seq x y z
N MET A 1 -30.60 0.75 -9.26
CA MET A 1 -29.39 0.20 -9.91
C MET A 1 -28.24 0.23 -8.91
N GLY A 2 -28.16 -0.79 -8.05
CA GLY A 2 -27.27 -0.84 -6.90
C GLY A 2 -25.86 -1.32 -7.27
N ASN A 3 -24.88 -0.45 -7.03
CA ASN A 3 -23.48 -0.70 -6.72
C ASN A 3 -22.79 -1.98 -7.28
N ASN A 4 -22.65 -2.08 -8.61
CA ASN A 4 -21.83 -3.10 -9.29
C ASN A 4 -20.32 -3.05 -8.94
N ARG A 5 -19.85 -2.07 -8.16
CA ARG A 5 -18.45 -1.98 -7.72
C ARG A 5 -18.12 -3.04 -6.67
N TRP A 6 -19.08 -3.41 -5.82
CA TRP A 6 -18.88 -4.42 -4.80
C TRP A 6 -18.79 -5.82 -5.42
N LEU A 7 -19.70 -6.17 -6.33
CA LEU A 7 -19.64 -7.43 -7.10
C LEU A 7 -18.34 -7.56 -7.91
N ARG A 8 -17.89 -6.46 -8.55
CA ARG A 8 -16.63 -6.46 -9.32
C ARG A 8 -15.41 -6.63 -8.43
N ASN A 9 -15.38 -6.02 -7.25
CA ASN A 9 -14.27 -6.20 -6.31
C ASN A 9 -14.30 -7.59 -5.66
N SER A 10 -15.48 -8.09 -5.27
CA SER A 10 -15.65 -9.43 -4.70
C SER A 10 -15.23 -10.55 -5.67
N PHE A 11 -15.50 -10.39 -6.97
CA PHE A 11 -15.05 -11.32 -8.00
C PHE A 11 -13.52 -11.36 -8.12
N VAL A 12 -12.86 -10.20 -8.01
CA VAL A 12 -11.38 -10.11 -8.04
C VAL A 12 -10.77 -10.80 -6.81
N TYR A 13 -11.32 -10.59 -5.61
CA TYR A 13 -10.83 -11.27 -4.41
C TYR A 13 -11.02 -12.79 -4.48
N LEU A 14 -12.13 -13.26 -5.05
CA LEU A 14 -12.38 -14.68 -5.24
C LEU A 14 -11.37 -15.33 -6.20
N MET A 15 -11.02 -14.65 -7.30
CA MET A 15 -9.96 -15.09 -8.23
C MET A 15 -8.58 -15.16 -7.56
N ILE A 16 -8.26 -14.18 -6.70
CA ILE A 16 -7.01 -14.17 -5.92
C ILE A 16 -6.96 -15.37 -4.98
N ILE A 17 -8.04 -15.65 -4.25
CA ILE A 17 -8.12 -16.79 -3.33
C ILE A 17 -7.93 -18.12 -4.05
N ILE A 18 -8.60 -18.31 -5.20
CA ILE A 18 -8.43 -19.51 -6.03
C ILE A 18 -6.98 -19.62 -6.52
N GLY A 19 -6.38 -18.52 -6.98
CA GLY A 19 -4.98 -18.49 -7.41
C GLY A 19 -4.02 -18.91 -6.30
N VAL A 20 -4.20 -18.38 -5.09
CA VAL A 20 -3.39 -18.75 -3.91
C VAL A 20 -3.56 -20.21 -3.55
N ILE A 21 -4.78 -20.76 -3.60
CA ILE A 21 -5.05 -22.18 -3.32
C ILE A 21 -4.34 -23.07 -4.34
N VAL A 22 -4.43 -22.76 -5.64
CA VAL A 22 -3.74 -23.52 -6.69
C VAL A 22 -2.23 -23.47 -6.49
N ILE A 23 -1.67 -22.28 -6.22
CA ILE A 23 -0.23 -22.10 -5.94
C ILE A 23 0.19 -22.90 -4.70
N PHE A 24 -0.60 -22.88 -3.63
CA PHE A 24 -0.34 -23.64 -2.42
C PHE A 24 -0.30 -25.14 -2.71
N TYR A 25 -1.26 -25.68 -3.47
CA TYR A 25 -1.24 -27.09 -3.89
C TYR A 25 -0.08 -27.43 -4.83
N THR A 26 0.44 -26.49 -5.63
CA THR A 26 1.64 -26.71 -6.45
C THR A 26 2.95 -26.62 -5.66
N LEU A 27 2.99 -25.84 -4.58
CA LEU A 27 4.19 -25.62 -3.76
C LEU A 27 4.31 -26.63 -2.62
N LEU A 28 3.21 -27.28 -2.21
CA LEU A 28 3.32 -28.42 -1.32
C LEU A 28 4.10 -29.52 -2.05
N PRO A 29 5.28 -29.92 -1.51
CA PRO A 29 5.98 -31.08 -2.04
C PRO A 29 5.00 -32.25 -2.02
N SER A 30 4.83 -32.94 -3.14
CA SER A 30 4.14 -34.22 -3.14
C SER A 30 4.91 -35.13 -2.18
N SER A 31 4.44 -35.26 -0.95
CA SER A 31 5.06 -36.01 0.15
C SER A 31 4.94 -37.52 -0.04
N GLY A 32 5.08 -37.99 -1.28
CA GLY A 32 5.48 -39.35 -1.57
C GLY A 32 7.00 -39.42 -1.49
N ALA A 33 7.55 -39.42 -0.28
CA ALA A 33 8.93 -39.82 -0.05
C ALA A 33 9.07 -41.28 -0.47
N ARG A 34 9.37 -41.51 -1.74
CA ARG A 34 9.73 -42.84 -2.26
C ARG A 34 11.23 -42.95 -2.17
N SER A 35 11.70 -43.96 -1.48
CA SER A 35 13.12 -44.30 -1.43
C SER A 35 13.64 -44.45 -2.85
N GLU A 36 14.70 -43.70 -3.15
CA GLU A 36 15.44 -43.85 -4.39
C GLU A 36 16.42 -45.02 -4.19
N GLU A 37 16.02 -46.22 -4.63
CA GLU A 37 16.82 -47.42 -4.45
C GLU A 37 17.85 -47.55 -5.58
N PRO A 38 19.10 -47.97 -5.28
CA PRO A 38 20.12 -48.21 -6.29
C PRO A 38 19.67 -49.23 -7.35
N LEU A 39 20.15 -49.05 -8.59
CA LEU A 39 19.87 -49.97 -9.69
C LEU A 39 20.29 -51.42 -9.37
N THR A 40 21.33 -51.59 -8.57
CA THR A 40 21.79 -52.91 -8.08
C THR A 40 20.72 -53.64 -7.27
N THR A 41 19.92 -52.91 -6.48
CA THR A 41 18.79 -53.46 -5.72
C THR A 41 17.64 -53.86 -6.63
N VAL A 42 17.41 -53.09 -7.70
CA VAL A 42 16.40 -53.42 -8.72
C VAL A 42 16.79 -54.72 -9.43
N VAL A 43 18.06 -54.85 -9.83
CA VAL A 43 18.57 -56.04 -10.54
C VAL A 43 18.55 -57.27 -9.64
N SER A 44 18.88 -57.14 -8.35
CA SER A 44 18.83 -58.26 -7.40
C SER A 44 17.39 -58.73 -7.13
N MET A 45 16.45 -57.81 -6.98
CA MET A 45 15.02 -58.13 -6.84
C MET A 45 14.43 -58.74 -8.13
N ALA A 46 14.90 -58.28 -9.30
CA ALA A 46 14.52 -58.87 -10.58
C ALA A 46 14.99 -60.34 -10.68
N LYS A 47 16.23 -60.62 -10.26
CA LYS A 47 16.81 -61.96 -10.24
C LYS A 47 16.08 -62.92 -9.30
N ASN A 48 15.57 -62.41 -8.18
CA ASN A 48 14.79 -63.19 -7.21
C ASN A 48 13.33 -63.39 -7.63
N ASN A 49 12.91 -62.90 -8.81
CA ASN A 49 11.53 -62.94 -9.32
C ASN A 49 10.53 -62.17 -8.44
N ASP A 50 11.03 -61.19 -7.69
CA ASP A 50 10.26 -60.36 -6.76
C ASP A 50 9.62 -59.14 -7.46
N ILE A 51 9.77 -58.99 -8.77
CA ILE A 51 9.27 -57.86 -9.56
C ILE A 51 8.19 -58.32 -10.54
N ARG A 52 7.10 -57.56 -10.60
CA ARG A 52 6.00 -57.76 -11.54
C ARG A 52 6.16 -56.91 -12.80
N GLU A 53 6.40 -55.62 -12.63
CA GLU A 53 6.39 -54.64 -13.72
C GLU A 53 7.45 -53.58 -13.47
N ILE A 54 8.16 -53.19 -14.53
CA ILE A 54 9.09 -52.06 -14.55
C ILE A 54 8.60 -51.07 -15.59
N ILE A 55 8.19 -49.89 -15.14
CA ILE A 55 7.83 -48.77 -16.01
C ILE A 55 9.04 -47.86 -16.17
N ILE A 56 9.51 -47.69 -17.39
CA ILE A 56 10.62 -46.81 -17.75
C ILE A 56 10.06 -45.47 -18.23
N ASP A 57 10.27 -44.40 -17.46
CA ASP A 57 9.90 -43.02 -17.81
C ASP A 57 11.18 -42.17 -17.96
N GLY A 58 11.72 -42.14 -19.18
CA GLY A 58 12.99 -41.49 -19.49
C GLY A 58 14.15 -42.07 -18.67
N ARG A 59 14.58 -41.36 -17.61
CA ARG A 59 15.67 -41.77 -16.71
C ARG A 59 15.20 -42.40 -15.39
N LYS A 60 13.89 -42.44 -15.17
CA LYS A 60 13.28 -42.93 -13.94
C LYS A 60 12.63 -44.27 -14.19
N LEU A 61 13.08 -45.27 -13.44
CA LEU A 61 12.48 -46.59 -13.35
C LEU A 61 11.47 -46.57 -12.22
N THR A 62 10.24 -46.98 -12.47
CA THR A 62 9.24 -47.25 -11.41
C THR A 62 9.00 -48.74 -11.37
N VAL A 63 9.35 -49.37 -10.24
CA VAL A 63 9.33 -50.81 -10.08
C VAL A 63 8.14 -51.21 -9.22
N PHE A 64 7.40 -52.23 -9.66
CA PHE A 64 6.27 -52.82 -8.94
C PHE A 64 6.66 -54.22 -8.47
N PRO A 65 6.87 -54.44 -7.16
CA PRO A 65 7.18 -55.76 -6.63
C PRO A 65 5.97 -56.71 -6.67
N ARG A 66 6.24 -58.02 -6.72
CA ARG A 66 5.26 -59.11 -6.84
C ARG A 66 4.65 -59.52 -5.48
N GLY A 67 5.19 -59.02 -4.37
CA GLY A 67 4.70 -59.24 -3.01
C GLY A 67 3.88 -58.08 -2.47
N THR A 68 2.67 -58.36 -2.00
CA THR A 68 1.85 -57.42 -1.21
C THR A 68 2.41 -57.32 0.21
N SER A 69 3.19 -56.28 0.49
CA SER A 69 3.35 -55.81 1.87
C SER A 69 2.16 -54.92 2.23
N THR A 70 1.54 -55.20 3.37
CA THR A 70 0.29 -54.63 3.87
C THR A 70 0.47 -53.17 4.32
N ALA A 71 0.76 -52.28 3.38
CA ALA A 71 0.62 -50.84 3.47
C ALA A 71 0.69 -50.31 2.03
N GLY A 72 -0.32 -49.55 1.60
CA GLY A 72 -0.54 -49.28 0.18
C GLY A 72 0.67 -48.68 -0.55
N THR A 73 1.00 -49.29 -1.69
CA THR A 73 1.88 -48.76 -2.76
C THR A 73 3.38 -48.62 -2.46
N ASP A 74 4.04 -49.73 -2.15
CA ASP A 74 5.51 -49.83 -2.25
C ASP A 74 5.96 -49.98 -3.71
N ARG A 75 5.76 -48.91 -4.48
CA ARG A 75 6.52 -48.72 -5.72
C ARG A 75 7.75 -47.88 -5.37
N PHE A 76 8.93 -48.42 -5.64
CA PHE A 76 10.17 -47.69 -5.49
C PHE A 76 10.61 -47.16 -6.85
N THR A 77 11.44 -46.12 -6.81
CA THR A 77 11.93 -45.48 -8.03
C THR A 77 13.44 -45.58 -8.07
N SER A 78 13.99 -46.00 -9.20
CA SER A 78 15.43 -46.05 -9.42
C SER A 78 15.81 -45.18 -10.62
N ARG A 79 17.07 -44.78 -10.71
CA ARG A 79 17.58 -44.00 -11.85
C ARG A 79 18.62 -44.80 -12.62
N ILE A 80 18.62 -44.61 -13.92
CA ILE A 80 19.56 -45.24 -14.85
C ILE A 80 20.62 -44.25 -15.32
N GLY A 81 21.81 -44.79 -15.59
CA GLY A 81 22.91 -44.07 -16.20
C GLY A 81 22.60 -43.65 -17.64
N ARG A 82 23.37 -42.70 -18.17
CA ARG A 82 23.28 -42.35 -19.60
C ARG A 82 23.67 -43.59 -20.41
N ASP A 83 22.88 -43.91 -21.44
CA ASP A 83 23.12 -45.01 -22.39
C ASP A 83 23.07 -46.43 -21.79
N THR A 84 22.44 -46.60 -20.62
CA THR A 84 22.25 -47.92 -20.01
C THR A 84 21.01 -48.62 -20.56
N ASP A 85 21.20 -49.70 -21.33
CA ASP A 85 20.10 -50.55 -21.77
C ASP A 85 19.63 -51.48 -20.65
N VAL A 86 18.55 -51.09 -19.98
CA VAL A 86 17.96 -51.83 -18.86
C VAL A 86 17.43 -53.19 -19.31
N LEU A 87 16.91 -53.27 -20.54
CA LEU A 87 16.42 -54.53 -21.08
C LEU A 87 17.58 -55.50 -21.28
N GLY A 88 18.67 -55.02 -21.88
CA GLY A 88 19.92 -55.77 -22.05
C GLY A 88 20.53 -56.23 -20.73
N LEU A 89 20.62 -55.35 -19.73
CA LEU A 89 21.17 -55.69 -18.41
C LEU A 89 20.34 -56.74 -17.66
N LEU A 90 19.02 -56.70 -17.77
CA LEU A 90 18.14 -57.70 -17.14
C LEU A 90 18.32 -59.07 -17.80
N VAL A 91 18.40 -59.11 -19.13
CA VAL A 91 18.63 -60.35 -19.89
C VAL A 91 20.02 -60.92 -19.62
N GLU A 92 21.07 -60.08 -19.62
CA GLU A 92 22.45 -60.49 -19.30
C GLU A 92 22.60 -61.00 -17.86
N SER A 93 21.80 -60.45 -16.94
CA SER A 93 21.76 -60.88 -15.54
C SER A 93 20.94 -62.17 -15.30
N GLY A 94 20.40 -62.78 -16.36
CA GLY A 94 19.64 -64.03 -16.30
C GLY A 94 18.19 -63.87 -15.81
N VAL A 95 17.59 -62.70 -16.01
CA VAL A 95 16.18 -62.43 -15.68
C VAL A 95 15.31 -62.76 -16.90
N ASP A 96 14.27 -63.57 -16.71
CA ASP A 96 13.27 -63.79 -17.75
C ASP A 96 12.46 -62.50 -17.96
N VAL A 97 12.47 -61.98 -19.19
CA VAL A 97 11.72 -60.77 -19.55
C VAL A 97 10.61 -61.16 -20.54
N GLY A 98 9.35 -60.87 -20.19
CA GLY A 98 8.17 -61.15 -21.01
C GLY A 98 7.19 -62.20 -20.44
N PRO A 99 5.90 -62.17 -20.83
CA PRO A 99 4.90 -63.15 -20.38
C PRO A 99 5.25 -64.57 -20.87
N PRO A 100 5.04 -65.64 -20.08
CA PRO A 100 4.09 -65.75 -18.95
C PRO A 100 4.70 -65.76 -17.53
N SER A 101 6.03 -65.67 -17.38
CA SER A 101 6.70 -65.74 -16.07
C SER A 101 7.78 -64.67 -15.83
N GLY A 102 8.04 -63.80 -16.81
CA GLY A 102 9.06 -62.75 -16.74
C GLY A 102 8.54 -61.35 -16.37
N VAL A 103 9.48 -60.43 -16.15
CA VAL A 103 9.20 -59.03 -15.81
C VAL A 103 8.62 -58.27 -17.01
N GLU A 104 7.52 -57.54 -16.83
CA GLU A 104 6.94 -56.70 -17.89
C GLU A 104 7.62 -55.32 -17.91
N VAL A 105 8.19 -54.94 -19.05
CA VAL A 105 8.90 -53.65 -19.21
C VAL A 105 8.08 -52.72 -20.12
N VAL A 106 7.60 -51.61 -19.56
CA VAL A 106 6.77 -50.63 -20.29
C VAL A 106 7.51 -49.30 -20.44
N PHE A 107 7.75 -48.88 -21.67
CA PHE A 107 8.32 -47.56 -21.97
C PHE A 107 7.22 -46.50 -22.02
N LYS A 108 7.24 -45.55 -21.08
CA LYS A 108 6.42 -44.33 -21.17
C LYS A 108 7.20 -43.28 -21.93
N GLY A 109 6.69 -42.89 -23.10
CA GLY A 109 7.21 -41.76 -23.85
C GLY A 109 7.05 -40.47 -23.05
N SER A 110 8.15 -39.77 -22.77
CA SER A 110 8.14 -38.47 -22.13
C SER A 110 7.37 -37.48 -23.02
N SER A 111 6.10 -37.28 -22.71
CA SER A 111 5.24 -36.39 -23.50
C SER A 111 5.72 -34.95 -23.29
N GLY A 112 6.47 -34.39 -24.24
CA GLY A 112 7.06 -33.04 -24.11
C GLY A 112 6.06 -31.94 -23.77
N LEU A 113 4.78 -32.13 -24.13
CA LEU A 113 3.68 -31.25 -23.75
C LEU A 113 3.39 -31.24 -22.25
N SER A 114 3.47 -32.38 -21.55
CA SER A 114 3.26 -32.44 -20.10
C SER A 114 4.43 -31.81 -19.34
N SER A 115 5.66 -31.95 -19.86
CA SER A 115 6.83 -31.26 -19.33
C SER A 115 6.77 -29.74 -19.56
N PHE A 116 6.31 -29.29 -20.73
CA PHE A 116 6.09 -27.86 -21.00
C PHE A 116 5.00 -27.26 -20.09
N PHE A 117 3.87 -27.96 -19.94
CA PHE A 117 2.80 -27.52 -19.04
C PHE A 117 3.24 -27.51 -17.58
N GLY A 118 4.04 -28.51 -17.15
CA GLY A 118 4.65 -28.54 -15.82
C GLY A 118 5.64 -27.40 -15.57
N LEU A 119 6.44 -27.01 -16.56
CA LEU A 119 7.32 -25.84 -16.47
C LEU A 119 6.50 -24.54 -16.37
N MET A 120 5.45 -24.37 -17.18
CA MET A 120 4.55 -23.22 -17.09
C MET A 120 3.86 -23.13 -15.72
N LEU A 121 3.44 -24.26 -15.15
CA LEU A 121 2.83 -24.32 -13.82
C LEU A 121 3.79 -23.86 -12.71
N ASN A 122 5.09 -24.15 -12.84
CA ASN A 122 6.11 -23.69 -11.90
C ASN A 122 6.33 -22.17 -11.93
N PHE A 123 6.04 -21.50 -13.06
CA PHE A 123 6.10 -20.04 -13.16
C PHE A 123 4.80 -19.35 -12.71
N LEU A 124 3.72 -20.10 -12.49
CA LEU A 124 2.43 -19.56 -12.06
C LEU A 124 2.52 -18.73 -10.77
N PRO A 125 3.26 -19.15 -9.72
CA PRO A 125 3.45 -18.33 -8.52
C PRO A 125 4.16 -17.01 -8.83
N LEU A 126 5.21 -17.03 -9.65
CA LEU A 126 5.98 -15.82 -10.00
C LEU A 126 5.13 -14.82 -10.79
N ILE A 127 4.35 -15.30 -11.77
CA ILE A 127 3.46 -14.47 -12.58
C ILE A 127 2.35 -13.88 -11.71
N PHE A 128 1.78 -14.68 -10.79
CA PHE A 128 0.74 -14.22 -9.88
C PHE A 128 1.23 -13.13 -8.92
N PHE A 129 2.38 -13.35 -8.27
CA PHE A 129 2.98 -12.34 -7.38
C PHE A 129 3.40 -11.08 -8.15
N GLY A 130 4.00 -11.22 -9.33
CA GLY A 130 4.36 -10.08 -10.17
C GLY A 130 3.13 -9.26 -10.61
N GLY A 131 2.05 -9.94 -11.01
CA GLY A 131 0.77 -9.31 -11.35
C GLY A 131 0.11 -8.60 -10.16
N LEU A 132 0.16 -9.22 -8.97
CA LEU A 132 -0.36 -8.63 -7.73
C LEU A 132 0.41 -7.36 -7.35
N ILE A 133 1.74 -7.39 -7.43
CA ILE A 133 2.59 -6.22 -7.14
C ILE A 133 2.30 -5.09 -8.13
N LEU A 134 2.21 -5.38 -9.43
CA LEU A 134 1.85 -4.38 -10.44
C LEU A 134 0.45 -3.80 -10.21
N PHE A 135 -0.51 -4.62 -9.79
CA PHE A 135 -1.85 -4.16 -9.43
C PHE A 135 -1.85 -3.26 -8.18
N MET A 136 -1.11 -3.63 -7.13
CA MET A 136 -0.93 -2.81 -5.94
C MET A 136 -0.22 -1.49 -6.24
N MET A 137 0.81 -1.50 -7.08
CA MET A 137 1.50 -0.27 -7.51
C MET A 137 0.57 0.67 -8.26
N ARG A 138 -0.29 0.13 -9.14
CA ARG A 138 -1.31 0.92 -9.86
C ARG A 138 -2.39 1.46 -8.95
N GLN A 139 -2.76 0.74 -7.89
CA GLN A 139 -3.73 1.22 -6.89
C GLN A 139 -3.12 2.27 -5.95
N ALA A 140 -1.87 2.08 -5.52
CA ALA A 140 -1.14 2.99 -4.65
C ALA A 140 -0.90 4.36 -5.30
N GLN A 141 -0.63 4.41 -6.62
CA GLN A 141 -0.51 5.68 -7.35
C GLN A 141 -1.82 6.48 -7.42
N GLY A 142 -2.99 5.85 -7.27
CA GLY A 142 -4.28 6.55 -7.16
C GLY A 142 -4.51 7.26 -5.82
N SER A 143 -3.73 6.93 -4.78
CA SER A 143 -3.81 7.54 -3.44
C SER A 143 -2.59 8.41 -3.10
N ASN A 144 -1.56 8.45 -3.95
CA ASN A 144 -0.29 9.11 -3.66
C ASN A 144 -0.25 10.61 -3.98
N ASN A 145 -1.41 11.25 -4.22
CA ASN A 145 -1.50 12.70 -4.38
C ASN A 145 -1.65 13.46 -3.04
N GLN A 146 -1.53 12.76 -1.90
CA GLN A 146 -1.62 13.38 -0.57
C GLN A 146 -0.28 13.52 0.16
N THR A 147 0.76 12.80 -0.26
CA THR A 147 2.07 12.78 0.43
C THR A 147 3.06 13.83 -0.09
N MET A 148 2.87 14.34 -1.32
CA MET A 148 3.62 15.49 -1.85
C MET A 148 3.09 16.86 -1.41
N SER A 149 2.05 16.91 -0.56
CA SER A 149 1.49 18.14 0.00
C SER A 149 2.19 18.61 1.28
N PHE A 150 3.25 17.94 1.73
CA PHE A 150 3.90 18.23 3.01
C PHE A 150 4.55 19.63 3.10
N GLY A 151 4.77 20.30 1.95
CA GLY A 151 5.35 21.65 1.87
C GLY A 151 4.41 22.74 1.36
N ARG A 152 3.20 22.40 0.91
CA ARG A 152 2.13 23.39 0.69
C ARG A 152 1.15 23.18 1.81
N SER A 153 1.17 24.08 2.77
CA SER A 153 0.08 24.24 3.71
C SER A 153 -1.21 24.10 2.90
N ARG A 154 -1.93 22.99 3.07
CA ARG A 154 -3.36 22.98 2.86
C ARG A 154 -3.91 23.87 3.96
N ALA A 155 -3.64 25.16 3.86
CA ALA A 155 -4.44 26.18 4.48
C ALA A 155 -5.81 25.91 3.87
N LYS A 156 -6.57 25.08 4.58
CA LYS A 156 -8.02 25.03 4.54
C LYS A 156 -8.41 26.47 4.28
N MET A 157 -8.92 26.77 3.06
CA MET A 157 -9.28 28.13 2.67
C MET A 157 -9.90 28.75 3.90
N MET A 158 -9.17 29.68 4.53
CA MET A 158 -9.55 30.21 5.82
C MET A 158 -10.92 30.80 5.56
N SER A 159 -11.97 30.14 6.06
CA SER A 159 -13.33 30.44 5.65
C SER A 159 -13.52 31.93 5.82
N PHE A 160 -13.79 32.62 4.69
CA PHE A 160 -14.05 34.04 4.66
C PHE A 160 -15.28 34.32 5.50
N ASN A 161 -15.09 34.49 6.80
CA ASN A 161 -16.17 34.79 7.70
C ASN A 161 -16.15 36.30 7.85
N LYS A 162 -17.08 36.98 7.17
CA LYS A 162 -17.40 38.36 7.52
C LYS A 162 -17.89 38.31 8.96
N PRO A 163 -17.19 38.94 9.91
CA PRO A 163 -17.62 38.89 11.31
C PRO A 163 -19.01 39.52 11.41
N THR A 164 -19.93 38.83 12.08
CA THR A 164 -21.25 39.37 12.42
C THR A 164 -21.24 40.20 13.70
N VAL A 165 -20.08 40.27 14.37
CA VAL A 165 -19.86 40.95 15.65
C VAL A 165 -19.44 42.40 15.39
N SER A 166 -19.98 43.33 16.17
CA SER A 166 -19.75 44.78 16.07
C SER A 166 -19.30 45.37 17.41
N PHE A 167 -18.99 46.67 17.45
CA PHE A 167 -18.65 47.34 18.72
C PHE A 167 -19.80 47.37 19.74
N ALA A 168 -21.04 47.15 19.32
CA ALA A 168 -22.19 47.02 20.21
C ALA A 168 -22.14 45.72 21.05
N ASP A 169 -21.45 44.68 20.56
CA ASP A 169 -21.36 43.38 21.21
C ASP A 169 -20.22 43.30 22.24
N VAL A 170 -19.40 44.35 22.36
CA VAL A 170 -18.30 44.46 23.31
C VAL A 170 -18.69 45.48 24.40
N ALA A 171 -18.47 45.19 25.67
CA ALA A 171 -18.87 46.08 26.77
C ALA A 171 -17.70 46.38 27.73
N GLY A 172 -17.73 47.56 28.35
CA GLY A 172 -16.84 47.92 29.48
C GLY A 172 -15.41 48.31 29.10
N VAL A 173 -15.15 48.69 27.84
CA VAL A 173 -13.82 49.06 27.32
C VAL A 173 -13.93 50.23 26.33
N ASP A 174 -14.53 51.33 26.78
CA ASP A 174 -14.90 52.44 25.90
C ASP A 174 -13.67 53.20 25.37
N GLU A 175 -12.61 53.35 26.17
CA GLU A 175 -11.37 53.97 25.73
C GLU A 175 -10.70 53.18 24.60
N ALA A 176 -10.64 51.85 24.72
CA ALA A 176 -10.07 50.98 23.70
C ALA A 176 -10.91 50.99 22.41
N LYS A 177 -12.24 51.12 22.50
CA LYS A 177 -13.10 51.26 21.33
C LYS A 177 -12.84 52.58 20.61
N GLU A 178 -12.65 53.67 21.33
CA GLU A 178 -12.35 54.98 20.75
C GLU A 178 -11.03 54.96 19.98
N GLU A 179 -9.97 54.38 20.56
CA GLU A 179 -8.68 54.20 19.85
C GLU A 179 -8.82 53.30 18.61
N LEU A 180 -9.57 52.20 18.71
CA LEU A 180 -9.78 51.28 17.60
C LEU A 180 -10.74 51.84 16.53
N GLN A 181 -11.55 52.84 16.84
CA GLN A 181 -12.41 53.52 15.89
C GLN A 181 -11.60 54.19 14.77
N GLU A 182 -10.41 54.71 15.08
CA GLU A 182 -9.49 55.27 14.07
C GLU A 182 -9.04 54.18 13.08
N VAL A 183 -8.74 52.98 13.60
CA VAL A 183 -8.36 51.82 12.77
C VAL A 183 -9.53 51.39 11.85
N VAL A 184 -10.77 51.43 12.36
CA VAL A 184 -11.97 51.17 11.56
C VAL A 184 -12.13 52.20 10.44
N GLU A 185 -12.00 53.49 10.75
CA GLU A 185 -12.12 54.56 9.74
C GLU A 185 -11.04 54.44 8.67
N PHE A 186 -9.81 54.07 9.08
CA PHE A 186 -8.72 53.78 8.16
C PHE A 186 -9.05 52.64 7.20
N LEU A 187 -9.59 51.52 7.69
CA LEU A 187 -9.95 50.37 6.86
C LEU A 187 -11.11 50.67 5.89
N LYS A 188 -12.03 51.58 6.27
CA LYS A 188 -13.13 52.03 5.41
C LYS A 188 -12.69 53.03 4.34
N PHE A 189 -11.78 53.96 4.68
CA PHE A 189 -11.40 55.09 3.82
C PHE A 189 -9.87 55.25 3.67
N PRO A 190 -9.13 54.24 3.21
CA PRO A 190 -7.66 54.26 3.21
C PRO A 190 -7.07 55.40 2.36
N GLU A 191 -7.72 55.77 1.26
CA GLU A 191 -7.28 56.85 0.36
C GLU A 191 -7.25 58.23 1.05
N ARG A 192 -8.21 58.50 1.95
CA ARG A 192 -8.29 59.77 2.69
C ARG A 192 -7.07 59.94 3.60
N PHE A 193 -6.68 58.90 4.32
CA PHE A 193 -5.51 58.92 5.21
C PHE A 193 -4.20 59.03 4.43
N LEU A 194 -4.08 58.34 3.30
CA LEU A 194 -2.90 58.44 2.42
C LEU A 194 -2.75 59.85 1.82
N SER A 195 -3.85 60.48 1.42
CA SER A 195 -3.82 61.85 0.86
C SER A 195 -3.36 62.91 1.86
N LEU A 196 -3.60 62.67 3.15
CA LEU A 196 -3.16 63.54 4.25
C LEU A 196 -1.70 63.27 4.67
N GLY A 197 -1.04 62.28 4.06
CA GLY A 197 0.33 61.88 4.39
C GLY A 197 0.45 61.12 5.71
N ALA A 198 -0.66 60.63 6.27
CA ALA A 198 -0.64 59.88 7.52
C ALA A 198 0.05 58.52 7.33
N ARG A 199 0.89 58.12 8.29
CA ARG A 199 1.49 56.78 8.31
C ARG A 199 0.52 55.80 8.93
N ILE A 200 0.19 54.78 8.15
CA ILE A 200 -0.73 53.72 8.56
C ILE A 200 -0.04 52.83 9.61
N PRO A 201 -0.63 52.63 10.80
CA PRO A 201 -0.12 51.67 11.77
C PRO A 201 -0.18 50.26 11.16
N LYS A 202 0.95 49.56 11.17
CA LYS A 202 1.07 48.22 10.54
C LYS A 202 0.52 47.09 11.41
N GLY A 203 0.30 47.34 12.70
CA GLY A 203 -0.18 46.36 13.65
C GLY A 203 -0.58 47.02 14.96
N VAL A 204 -1.50 46.37 15.67
CA VAL A 204 -1.98 46.76 17.00
C VAL A 204 -1.80 45.55 17.90
N LEU A 205 -1.25 45.76 19.11
CA LEU A 205 -1.09 44.72 20.11
C LEU A 205 -2.14 44.92 21.22
N LEU A 206 -3.07 43.99 21.35
CA LEU A 206 -4.05 43.99 22.43
C LEU A 206 -3.47 43.23 23.63
N VAL A 207 -3.28 43.92 24.75
CA VAL A 207 -2.72 43.34 25.98
C VAL A 207 -3.77 43.32 27.09
N GLY A 208 -3.79 42.24 27.87
CA GLY A 208 -4.67 42.11 29.03
C GLY A 208 -4.77 40.66 29.48
N SER A 209 -5.33 40.44 30.68
CA SER A 209 -5.53 39.10 31.24
C SER A 209 -6.34 38.18 30.31
N PRO A 210 -6.23 36.85 30.43
CA PRO A 210 -7.10 35.92 29.72
C PRO A 210 -8.58 36.22 30.00
N GLY A 211 -9.44 36.10 28.98
CA GLY A 211 -10.88 36.32 29.14
C GLY A 211 -11.37 37.78 29.06
N THR A 212 -10.50 38.76 28.85
CA THR A 212 -10.90 40.19 28.71
C THR A 212 -11.47 40.57 27.33
N GLY A 213 -11.79 39.59 26.48
CA GLY A 213 -12.43 39.86 25.19
C GLY A 213 -11.51 40.37 24.08
N LYS A 214 -10.18 40.20 24.16
CA LYS A 214 -9.23 40.62 23.10
C LYS A 214 -9.60 40.09 21.70
N THR A 215 -9.86 38.78 21.59
CA THR A 215 -10.28 38.14 20.34
C THR A 215 -11.67 38.61 19.88
N LEU A 216 -12.56 38.93 20.82
CA LEU A 216 -13.89 39.49 20.52
C LEU A 216 -13.77 40.91 19.97
N MET A 217 -12.93 41.75 20.59
CA MET A 217 -12.64 43.11 20.14
C MET A 217 -12.07 43.12 18.73
N ALA A 218 -11.07 42.27 18.44
CA ALA A 218 -10.49 42.19 17.10
C ALA A 218 -11.52 41.79 16.02
N ARG A 219 -12.45 40.88 16.36
CA ARG A 219 -13.57 40.52 15.47
C ARG A 219 -14.55 41.67 15.29
N ALA A 220 -14.84 42.41 16.35
CA ALA A 220 -15.71 43.58 16.32
C ALA A 220 -15.14 44.69 15.42
N VAL A 221 -13.82 44.97 15.48
CA VAL A 221 -13.15 45.93 14.56
C VAL A 221 -13.34 45.52 13.10
N ALA A 222 -13.13 44.23 12.77
CA ALA A 222 -13.30 43.75 11.41
C ALA A 222 -14.77 43.77 10.95
N GLY A 223 -15.72 43.45 11.83
CA GLY A 223 -17.15 43.56 11.55
C GLY A 223 -17.59 45.00 11.33
N GLU A 224 -17.11 45.93 12.16
CA GLU A 224 -17.41 47.36 12.06
C GLU A 224 -16.84 47.95 10.76
N ALA A 225 -15.65 47.53 10.36
CA ALA A 225 -15.02 47.88 9.07
C ALA A 225 -15.63 47.14 7.87
N GLY A 226 -16.36 46.04 8.08
CA GLY A 226 -16.93 45.22 7.01
C GLY A 226 -15.89 44.46 6.18
N VAL A 227 -14.69 44.22 6.73
CA VAL A 227 -13.55 43.61 6.02
C VAL A 227 -13.36 42.13 6.40
N PRO A 228 -12.69 41.32 5.56
CA PRO A 228 -12.35 39.95 5.91
C PRO A 228 -11.48 39.86 7.18
N PHE A 229 -11.75 38.86 8.01
CA PHE A 229 -11.01 38.57 9.23
C PHE A 229 -10.29 37.23 9.14
N PHE A 230 -8.95 37.27 9.12
CA PHE A 230 -8.09 36.09 9.17
C PHE A 230 -7.64 35.86 10.61
N HIS A 231 -7.73 34.63 11.11
CA HIS A 231 -7.40 34.28 12.49
C HIS A 231 -6.39 33.14 12.55
N ILE A 232 -5.26 33.33 13.20
CA ILE A 232 -4.29 32.26 13.45
C ILE A 232 -3.86 32.30 14.93
N SER A 233 -3.67 31.14 15.57
CA SER A 233 -3.03 31.09 16.89
C SER A 233 -1.51 31.03 16.71
N GLY A 234 -0.78 31.78 17.54
CA GLY A 234 0.68 31.82 17.57
C GLY A 234 1.30 30.45 17.86
N SER A 235 0.59 29.63 18.65
CA SER A 235 0.99 28.24 18.93
C SER A 235 1.06 27.39 17.66
N GLU A 236 0.29 27.71 16.61
CA GLU A 236 0.36 27.01 15.33
C GLU A 236 1.68 27.24 14.59
N PHE A 237 2.49 28.24 14.97
CA PHE A 237 3.79 28.47 14.35
C PHE A 237 4.91 27.64 14.99
N VAL A 238 4.68 27.08 16.19
CA VAL A 238 5.63 26.27 16.93
C VAL A 238 5.40 24.80 16.59
N GLU A 239 6.10 24.30 15.57
CA GLU A 239 6.01 22.90 15.14
C GLU A 239 7.34 22.17 15.27
N MET A 240 7.28 20.84 15.40
CA MET A 240 8.47 19.98 15.49
C MET A 240 9.33 20.00 14.21
N PHE A 241 8.77 20.44 13.09
CA PHE A 241 9.44 20.47 11.79
C PHE A 241 9.92 21.88 11.45
N VAL A 242 11.25 22.02 11.30
CA VAL A 242 11.91 23.28 10.96
C VAL A 242 11.36 23.84 9.63
N GLY A 243 11.00 25.12 9.62
CA GLY A 243 10.60 25.85 8.41
C GLY A 243 9.11 25.76 8.04
N VAL A 244 8.34 24.87 8.65
CA VAL A 244 6.89 24.75 8.36
C VAL A 244 6.12 25.97 8.90
N GLY A 245 6.42 26.42 10.12
CA GLY A 245 5.83 27.63 10.70
C GLY A 245 6.09 28.89 9.84
N ALA A 246 7.34 29.08 9.40
CA ALA A 246 7.71 30.21 8.54
C ALA A 246 7.02 30.20 7.17
N ALA A 247 6.79 29.02 6.58
CA ALA A 247 6.03 28.89 5.34
C ALA A 247 4.56 29.30 5.55
N ARG A 248 3.94 28.89 6.67
CA ARG A 248 2.56 29.26 7.02
C ARG A 248 2.37 30.76 7.21
N VAL A 249 3.30 31.43 7.90
CA VAL A 249 3.29 32.90 8.04
C VAL A 249 3.29 33.56 6.65
N ARG A 250 4.19 33.12 5.76
CA ARG A 250 4.28 33.67 4.40
C ARG A 250 2.99 33.48 3.62
N ASP A 251 2.45 32.27 3.62
CA ASP A 251 1.21 31.92 2.91
C ASP A 251 0.01 32.72 3.46
N LEU A 252 -0.07 32.93 4.77
CA LEU A 252 -1.10 33.75 5.41
C LEU A 252 -1.04 35.19 4.93
N PHE A 253 0.14 35.82 4.98
CA PHE A 253 0.30 37.20 4.53
C PHE A 253 0.10 37.36 3.02
N ASP A 254 0.45 36.36 2.21
CA ASP A 254 0.19 36.39 0.77
C ASP A 254 -1.31 36.27 0.46
N GLN A 255 -2.07 35.51 1.25
CA GLN A 255 -3.53 35.47 1.15
C GLN A 255 -4.17 36.78 1.63
N ALA A 256 -3.69 37.35 2.73
CA ALA A 256 -4.18 38.63 3.25
C ALA A 256 -3.98 39.77 2.22
N LYS A 257 -2.81 39.86 1.60
CA LYS A 257 -2.52 40.87 0.55
C LYS A 257 -3.48 40.78 -0.64
N ARG A 258 -3.90 39.57 -1.03
CA ARG A 258 -4.86 39.37 -2.14
C ARG A 258 -6.29 39.78 -1.78
N ASN A 259 -6.61 39.86 -0.50
CA ASN A 259 -7.94 40.17 0.02
C ASN A 259 -7.96 41.53 0.76
N ALA A 260 -6.98 42.40 0.50
CA ALA A 260 -6.93 43.71 1.12
C ALA A 260 -8.08 44.62 0.64
N PRO A 261 -8.67 45.46 1.52
CA PRO A 261 -8.37 45.61 2.94
C PRO A 261 -8.91 44.45 3.79
N CYS A 262 -8.12 43.97 4.76
CA CYS A 262 -8.48 42.88 5.68
C CYS A 262 -7.75 43.00 7.02
N ILE A 263 -8.21 42.28 8.04
CA ILE A 263 -7.52 42.14 9.33
C ILE A 263 -6.92 40.75 9.45
N VAL A 264 -5.65 40.68 9.86
CA VAL A 264 -4.98 39.45 10.28
C VAL A 264 -4.81 39.51 11.79
N PHE A 265 -5.46 38.60 12.50
CA PHE A 265 -5.38 38.46 13.95
C PHE A 265 -4.51 37.25 14.30
N VAL A 266 -3.48 37.50 15.10
CA VAL A 266 -2.60 36.48 15.67
C VAL A 266 -2.89 36.41 17.16
N ASP A 267 -3.59 35.37 17.60
CA ASP A 267 -3.80 35.11 19.03
C ASP A 267 -2.53 34.50 19.64
N GLU A 268 -2.33 34.62 20.96
CA GLU A 268 -1.20 33.97 21.67
C GLU A 268 0.17 34.21 21.00
N ILE A 269 0.43 35.45 20.57
CA ILE A 269 1.68 35.80 19.87
C ILE A 269 2.93 35.58 20.74
N ASP A 270 2.77 35.54 22.05
CA ASP A 270 3.80 35.19 23.03
C ASP A 270 4.33 33.76 22.89
N ALA A 271 3.58 32.86 22.22
CA ALA A 271 4.07 31.53 21.87
C ALA A 271 5.18 31.56 20.80
N VAL A 272 5.29 32.65 20.03
CA VAL A 272 6.28 32.83 18.96
C VAL A 272 7.47 33.60 19.53
N GLY A 273 8.38 32.89 20.19
CA GLY A 273 9.62 33.41 20.79
C GLY A 273 10.86 32.72 20.27
#